data_AF-A0A925SGQ5-F1
#
_entry.id   AF-A0A925SGQ5-F1
#
_cell.length_a   1.000
_cell.length_b   1.000
_cell.length_c   1.000
_cell.angle_alpha   90.00
_cell.angle_beta   90.00
_cell.angle_gamma   90.00
#
_symmetry.space_group_name_H-M   'P 1'
#
loop_
_entity.id
_entity.type
_entity.pdbx_description
1 polymer ?
#
loop_
_entity_poly.entity_id
_entity_poly.type
_entity_poly.pdbx_seq_one_letter_code
_entity_poly.pdbx_strand_id
1 'polypeptide(L)'
;LVVTLLISENTGATSSFIHLMKGWELYSWANGDDWNYSILPGTNRVKSYKEVIANKTTVVGKDSLKLLLDKFPTNEYISWIVRVQGDGGNLALPDQATMDEIKNYAAQKELKLTIVN
;
A
#
# COMPACT_ATOMS: atom_id res chain seq x y z
N LEU A 1 -6.01 -22.72 -3.34
CA LEU A 1 -5.36 -21.76 -4.26
C LEU A 1 -4.23 -21.08 -3.48
N VAL A 2 -2.99 -21.54 -3.64
CA VAL A 2 -1.83 -20.95 -2.96
C VAL A 2 -1.25 -19.91 -3.92
N VAL A 3 -1.45 -18.63 -3.64
CA VAL A 3 -0.80 -17.57 -4.42
C VAL A 3 0.61 -17.41 -3.87
N THR A 4 1.51 -18.26 -4.37
CA THR A 4 2.94 -18.10 -4.16
C THR A 4 3.36 -16.85 -4.91
N LEU A 5 3.74 -15.79 -4.19
CA LEU A 5 4.41 -14.63 -4.75
C LEU A 5 5.69 -15.14 -5.43
N LEU A 6 5.71 -15.20 -6.77
CA LEU A 6 6.92 -15.52 -7.53
C LEU A 6 7.88 -14.34 -7.39
N ILE A 7 8.72 -14.36 -6.35
CA ILE A 7 9.96 -13.59 -6.36
C ILE A 7 10.97 -14.50 -7.06
N SER A 8 11.21 -14.23 -8.35
CA SER A 8 12.27 -14.88 -9.12
C SER A 8 13.62 -14.51 -8.52
N GLU A 9 14.39 -15.52 -8.10
CA GLU A 9 15.79 -15.33 -7.72
C GLU A 9 16.66 -15.22 -8.98
N ASN A 10 17.44 -14.13 -9.02
CA ASN A 10 18.64 -13.88 -9.84
C ASN A 10 18.49 -13.47 -11.32
N THR A 11 18.50 -12.15 -11.59
CA THR A 11 19.22 -11.43 -12.68
C THR A 11 18.58 -10.05 -12.91
N GLY A 12 19.14 -8.96 -12.37
CA GLY A 12 18.87 -7.57 -12.82
C GLY A 12 17.42 -7.06 -12.96
N ALA A 13 16.41 -7.83 -12.57
CA ALA A 13 15.01 -7.53 -12.79
C ALA A 13 14.48 -6.72 -11.61
N THR A 14 14.19 -5.46 -11.85
CA THR A 14 13.39 -4.64 -10.92
C THR A 14 12.06 -5.34 -10.68
N SER A 15 11.82 -5.81 -9.45
CA SER A 15 10.55 -6.41 -9.06
C SER A 15 9.44 -5.36 -9.13
N SER A 16 8.60 -5.46 -10.16
CA SER A 16 7.41 -4.63 -10.35
C SER A 16 6.17 -5.32 -9.79
N PHE A 17 5.19 -4.54 -9.37
CA PHE A 17 3.86 -5.04 -9.11
C PHE A 17 3.17 -5.43 -10.43
N ILE A 18 2.10 -6.21 -10.33
CA ILE A 18 1.26 -6.62 -11.47
C ILE A 18 -0.11 -5.95 -11.37
N HIS A 19 -0.83 -5.90 -12.49
CA HIS A 19 -2.23 -5.49 -12.50
C HIS A 19 -3.10 -6.47 -11.73
N LEU A 20 -3.95 -5.95 -10.84
CA LEU A 20 -4.94 -6.76 -10.12
C LEU A 20 -6.36 -6.29 -10.46
N MET A 21 -7.24 -7.25 -10.76
CA MET A 21 -8.66 -6.93 -11.03
C MET A 21 -9.36 -6.22 -9.86
N LYS A 22 -8.89 -6.46 -8.63
CA LYS A 22 -9.40 -5.83 -7.41
C LYS A 22 -8.53 -4.65 -6.94
N GLY A 23 -7.50 -4.29 -7.71
CA GLY A 23 -6.52 -3.29 -7.34
C GLY A 23 -5.70 -3.70 -6.11
N TRP A 24 -5.17 -2.68 -5.45
CA TRP A 24 -4.33 -2.80 -4.27
C TRP A 24 -4.89 -1.98 -3.11
N GLU A 25 -4.51 -2.35 -1.90
CA GLU A 25 -4.93 -1.70 -0.67
C GLU A 25 -3.70 -1.14 0.05
N LEU A 26 -3.69 0.17 0.27
CA LEU A 26 -2.70 0.89 1.06
C LEU A 26 -3.23 1.07 2.48
N TYR A 27 -2.37 0.87 3.46
CA TYR A 27 -2.64 1.08 4.87
C TYR A 27 -1.57 1.96 5.48
N SER A 28 -1.92 2.70 6.53
CA SER A 28 -0.99 3.52 7.29
C SER A 28 -1.27 3.51 8.79
N TRP A 29 -0.21 3.64 9.58
CA TRP A 29 -0.27 3.84 11.02
C TRP A 29 0.96 4.61 11.51
N ALA A 30 0.83 5.29 12.65
CA ALA A 30 1.90 6.09 13.22
C ALA A 30 3.12 5.24 13.60
N ASN A 31 4.32 5.81 13.42
CA ASN A 31 5.61 5.24 13.77
C ASN A 31 6.53 6.32 14.36
N GLY A 32 6.31 6.67 15.63
CA GLY A 32 6.98 7.83 16.23
C GLY A 32 6.58 9.11 15.49
N ASP A 33 7.57 9.83 14.95
CA ASP A 33 7.36 11.06 14.16
C ASP A 33 7.13 10.79 12.65
N ASP A 34 7.10 9.51 12.25
CA ASP A 34 6.88 9.10 10.86
C ASP A 34 5.70 8.11 10.75
N TRP A 35 5.52 7.52 9.58
CA TRP A 35 4.42 6.65 9.24
C TRP A 35 4.91 5.33 8.68
N ASN A 36 4.30 4.25 9.15
CA ASN A 36 4.38 2.97 8.46
C ASN A 36 3.34 2.96 7.33
N TYR A 37 3.71 2.34 6.21
CA TYR A 37 2.85 2.10 5.08
C TYR A 37 2.94 0.64 4.64
N SER A 38 1.80 0.02 4.36
CA SER A 38 1.75 -1.37 3.91
C SER A 38 0.82 -1.49 2.71
N ILE A 39 1.30 -2.14 1.65
CA ILE A 39 0.50 -2.41 0.45
C ILE A 39 0.22 -3.90 0.32
N LEU A 40 -1.06 -4.25 0.19
CA LEU A 40 -1.52 -5.62 -0.01
C LEU A 40 -2.45 -5.74 -1.22
N PRO A 41 -2.56 -6.93 -1.84
CA PRO A 41 -3.54 -7.18 -2.90
C PRO A 41 -4.98 -6.90 -2.44
N GLY A 42 -5.77 -6.24 -3.28
CA GLY A 42 -7.19 -6.02 -3.03
C GLY A 42 -7.98 -7.33 -3.00
N THR A 43 -8.92 -7.47 -2.05
CA THR A 43 -9.74 -8.69 -1.95
C THR A 43 -11.22 -8.38 -1.66
N ASN A 44 -12.09 -9.40 -1.77
CA ASN A 44 -13.50 -9.25 -1.36
C ASN A 44 -13.71 -9.38 0.16
N ARG A 45 -12.64 -9.41 0.98
CA ARG A 45 -12.73 -9.40 2.45
C ARG A 45 -11.98 -8.23 3.04
N VAL A 46 -12.44 -7.78 4.20
CA VAL A 46 -11.71 -6.82 5.02
C VAL A 46 -10.51 -7.52 5.67
N LYS A 47 -9.34 -6.87 5.66
CA LYS A 47 -8.13 -7.38 6.31
C LYS A 47 -8.16 -7.08 7.81
N SER A 48 -7.46 -7.91 8.58
CA SER A 48 -7.25 -7.65 10.01
C SER A 48 -6.04 -6.75 10.23
N TYR A 49 -6.00 -6.02 11.34
CA TYR A 49 -4.83 -5.21 11.69
C TYR A 49 -3.53 -6.03 11.73
N LYS A 50 -3.57 -7.21 12.36
CA LYS A 50 -2.42 -8.13 12.47
C LYS A 50 -1.87 -8.53 11.11
N GLU A 51 -2.77 -8.78 10.15
CA GLU A 51 -2.39 -9.11 8.77
C GLU A 51 -1.69 -7.94 8.07
N VAL A 52 -2.21 -6.72 8.24
CA VAL A 52 -1.64 -5.51 7.64
C VAL A 52 -0.22 -5.24 8.15
N ILE A 53 -0.02 -5.31 9.47
CA ILE A 53 1.28 -4.99 10.09
C ILE A 53 2.33 -6.11 9.96
N ALA A 54 1.90 -7.36 9.76
CA ALA A 54 2.81 -8.50 9.55
C ALA A 54 3.26 -8.62 8.09
N ASN A 55 2.78 -7.74 7.20
CA ASN A 55 3.11 -7.76 5.79
C ASN A 55 4.59 -7.43 5.54
N LYS A 56 5.22 -8.20 4.65
CA LYS A 56 6.64 -8.05 4.31
C LYS A 56 6.94 -6.81 3.48
N THR A 57 5.95 -6.24 2.80
CA THR A 57 6.05 -5.00 2.01
C THR A 57 5.71 -3.75 2.82
N THR A 58 5.90 -3.78 4.15
CA THR A 58 5.78 -2.60 5.00
C THR A 58 7.02 -1.72 4.87
N VAL A 59 6.83 -0.42 4.68
CA VAL A 59 7.90 0.58 4.60
C VAL A 59 7.63 1.72 5.57
N VAL A 60 8.69 2.41 5.98
CA VAL A 60 8.63 3.59 6.84
C VAL A 60 8.90 4.84 6.01
N GLY A 61 8.07 5.86 6.16
CA GLY A 61 8.24 7.15 5.53
C GLY A 61 7.64 7.27 4.13
N LYS A 62 7.15 8.47 3.83
CA LYS A 62 6.49 8.79 2.55
C LYS A 62 7.43 8.59 1.35
N ASP A 63 8.73 8.81 1.50
CA ASP A 63 9.67 8.64 0.40
C ASP A 63 9.90 7.16 0.07
N SER A 64 9.95 6.29 1.07
CA SER A 64 9.97 4.83 0.85
C SER A 64 8.67 4.34 0.21
N LEU A 65 7.51 4.91 0.59
CA LEU A 65 6.24 4.63 -0.07
C LEU A 65 6.27 5.04 -1.55
N LYS A 66 6.81 6.22 -1.89
CA LYS A 66 6.94 6.67 -3.30
C LYS A 66 7.78 5.69 -4.13
N LEU A 67 8.87 5.16 -3.57
CA LEU A 67 9.68 4.12 -4.23
C LEU A 67 8.92 2.81 -4.44
N LEU A 68 7.94 2.47 -3.58
CA LEU A 68 7.02 1.36 -3.84
C LEU A 68 6.02 1.70 -4.94
N LEU A 69 5.46 2.92 -4.93
CA LEU A 69 4.52 3.38 -5.95
C LEU A 69 5.13 3.38 -7.35
N ASP A 70 6.43 3.68 -7.47
CA ASP A 70 7.18 3.61 -8.74
C ASP A 70 7.22 2.21 -9.38
N LYS A 71 6.94 1.17 -8.60
CA LYS A 71 6.97 -0.22 -9.07
C LYS A 71 5.62 -0.68 -9.61
N PHE A 72 4.58 0.15 -9.51
CA PHE A 72 3.26 -0.19 -10.05
C PHE A 72 3.18 0.08 -11.55
N PRO A 73 2.46 -0.76 -12.30
CA PRO A 73 2.09 -0.39 -13.65
C PRO A 73 1.14 0.81 -13.61
N THR A 74 1.24 1.69 -14.60
CA THR A 74 0.35 2.85 -14.80
C THR A 74 -1.12 2.41 -14.83
N ASN A 75 -2.04 3.30 -14.43
CA ASN A 75 -3.50 3.07 -14.38
C ASN A 75 -4.00 2.07 -13.33
N GLU A 76 -3.14 1.63 -12.41
CA GLU A 76 -3.56 0.77 -11.30
C GLU A 76 -4.42 1.51 -10.27
N TYR A 77 -5.38 0.80 -9.66
CA TYR A 77 -6.21 1.31 -8.59
C TYR A 77 -5.63 0.94 -7.23
N ILE A 78 -5.46 1.94 -6.37
CA ILE A 78 -4.98 1.77 -4.99
C ILE A 78 -6.00 2.40 -4.05
N SER A 79 -6.56 1.60 -3.14
CA SER A 79 -7.49 2.06 -2.11
C SER A 79 -6.73 2.24 -0.80
N TRP A 80 -6.64 3.47 -0.29
CA TRP A 80 -6.09 3.75 1.02
C TRP A 80 -7.14 3.51 2.09
N ILE A 81 -7.03 2.38 2.78
CA ILE A 81 -8.01 1.88 3.72
C ILE A 81 -7.73 2.42 5.12
N VAL A 82 -8.74 3.03 5.74
CA VAL A 82 -8.61 3.58 7.11
C VAL A 82 -9.16 2.67 8.20
N ARG A 83 -9.96 1.65 7.84
CA ARG A 83 -10.58 0.71 8.79
C ARG A 83 -10.28 -0.73 8.45
N VAL A 84 -10.04 -1.52 9.48
CA VAL A 84 -9.78 -2.97 9.40
C VAL A 84 -10.73 -3.72 10.32
N GLN A 85 -10.88 -5.02 10.08
CA GLN A 85 -11.77 -5.86 10.86
C GLN A 85 -11.25 -6.00 12.30
N GLY A 86 -12.13 -5.72 13.28
CA GLY A 86 -11.88 -5.99 14.70
C GLY A 86 -11.04 -4.94 15.43
N ASP A 87 -10.74 -3.81 14.77
CA ASP A 87 -10.47 -2.43 15.24
C ASP A 87 -9.84 -2.12 16.63
N GLY A 88 -9.21 -3.09 17.28
CA GLY A 88 -8.17 -2.86 18.30
C GLY A 88 -6.81 -2.46 17.71
N GLY A 89 -6.77 -2.05 16.43
CA GLY A 89 -5.58 -1.66 15.69
C GLY A 89 -5.53 -0.17 15.44
N ASN A 90 -4.33 0.43 15.48
CA ASN A 90 -4.14 1.88 15.39
C ASN A 90 -3.88 2.34 13.94
N LEU A 91 -4.72 1.90 12.98
CA LEU A 91 -4.67 2.49 11.65
C LEU A 91 -5.09 3.95 11.72
N ALA A 92 -4.34 4.80 11.02
CA ALA A 92 -4.60 6.22 10.97
C ALA A 92 -4.10 6.79 9.66
N LEU A 93 -4.63 7.95 9.28
CA LEU A 93 -4.11 8.72 8.17
C LEU A 93 -3.07 9.73 8.68
N PRO A 94 -2.02 10.00 7.89
CA PRO A 94 -1.14 11.14 8.14
C PRO A 94 -1.88 12.47 7.97
N ASP A 95 -1.19 13.56 8.29
CA ASP A 95 -1.73 14.90 8.08
C ASP A 95 -2.09 15.16 6.61
N GLN A 96 -2.91 16.20 6.39
CA GLN A 96 -3.42 16.53 5.07
C GLN A 96 -2.30 16.81 4.05
N ALA A 97 -1.23 17.49 4.48
CA ALA A 97 -0.11 17.81 3.60
C ALA A 97 0.59 16.54 3.10
N THR A 98 0.81 15.57 3.97
CA THR A 98 1.40 14.27 3.63
C THR A 98 0.48 13.45 2.74
N MET A 99 -0.83 13.43 3.03
CA MET A 99 -1.81 12.76 2.18
C MET A 99 -1.85 13.34 0.77
N ASP A 100 -1.85 14.68 0.66
CA ASP A 100 -1.89 15.37 -0.63
C ASP A 100 -0.60 15.13 -1.43
N GLU A 101 0.55 15.12 -0.77
CA GLU A 101 1.83 14.79 -1.39
C GLU A 101 1.84 13.36 -1.97
N ILE A 102 1.35 12.38 -1.21
CA ILE A 102 1.27 10.98 -1.67
C ILE A 102 0.28 10.85 -2.84
N LYS A 103 -0.89 11.50 -2.76
CA LYS A 103 -1.88 11.51 -3.85
C LYS A 103 -1.34 12.16 -5.12
N ASN A 104 -0.68 13.30 -5.00
CA ASN A 104 -0.07 14.00 -6.13
C ASN A 104 1.02 13.14 -6.78
N TYR A 105 1.85 12.46 -5.96
CA TYR A 105 2.85 11.54 -6.48
C TYR A 105 2.21 10.36 -7.22
N ALA A 106 1.20 9.73 -6.62
CA ALA A 106 0.46 8.65 -7.27
C ALA A 106 -0.13 9.09 -8.62
N ALA A 107 -0.72 10.28 -8.68
CA ALA A 107 -1.27 10.84 -9.92
C ALA A 107 -0.18 11.10 -10.99
N GLN A 108 1.00 11.58 -10.60
CA GLN A 108 2.16 11.72 -11.52
C GLN A 108 2.62 10.38 -12.11
N LYS A 109 2.36 9.27 -11.42
CA LYS A 109 2.64 7.90 -11.88
C LYS A 109 1.42 7.24 -12.56
N GLU A 110 0.40 8.03 -12.87
CA GLU A 110 -0.87 7.58 -13.44
C GLU A 110 -1.59 6.52 -12.58
N LEU A 111 -1.33 6.50 -11.27
CA LEU A 111 -2.00 5.63 -10.32
C LEU A 111 -3.25 6.31 -9.77
N LYS A 112 -4.31 5.53 -9.56
CA LYS A 112 -5.59 6.01 -9.03
C LYS A 112 -5.66 5.69 -7.55
N LEU A 113 -5.15 6.61 -6.72
CA LEU A 113 -5.18 6.50 -5.26
C LEU A 113 -6.43 7.18 -4.69
N THR A 114 -7.27 6.42 -3.99
CA THR A 114 -8.48 6.93 -3.33
C THR A 114 -8.52 6.52 -1.86
N ILE A 115 -9.07 7.36 -0.99
CA ILE A 115 -9.27 7.00 0.42
C ILE A 115 -10.61 6.30 0.54
N VAL A 116 -10.64 5.17 1.25
CA VAL A 116 -11.84 4.37 1.50
C VAL A 116 -12.02 4.18 3.01
N ASN A 117 -13.18 4.64 3.49
CA ASN A 117 -13.60 4.58 4.90
C ASN A 117 -14.48 3.38 5.21
#